data_AF-A0A6L9ERI6-F1
#
_entry.id   AF-A0A6L9ERI6-F1
#
_cell.length_a   1.000
_cell.length_b   1.000
_cell.length_c   1.000
_cell.angle_alpha   90.00
_cell.angle_beta   90.00
_cell.angle_gamma   90.00
#
_symmetry.space_group_name_H-M   'P 1'
#
loop_
_entity.id
_entity.type
_entity.pdbx_description
1 polymer ?
#
loop_
_entity_poly.entity_id
_entity_poly.type
_entity_poly.pdbx_seq_one_letter_code
_entity_poly.pdbx_strand_id
1 'polypeptide(L)'
;MKYVNAMEVLPKELISEIQKYVEGNIIYIPNKSGKRTRWGEKTGAKIKCRQRNNEIRNLYRNGYSLDELSKKYYLSVETIKKIIYSN
;
A
#
# COMPACT_ATOMS: atom_id res chain seq x y z
N MET A 1 -6.79 6.83 1.77
CA MET A 1 -7.29 8.13 1.26
C MET A 1 -8.41 8.55 2.20
N LYS A 2 -8.48 9.80 2.62
CA LYS A 2 -9.57 10.27 3.49
C LYS A 2 -10.84 10.32 2.64
N TYR A 3 -11.97 9.91 3.21
CA TYR A 3 -13.28 10.16 2.60
C TYR A 3 -13.49 11.67 2.46
N VAL A 4 -14.00 12.10 1.31
CA VAL A 4 -14.34 13.49 1.02
C VAL A 4 -15.76 13.49 0.46
N ASN A 5 -16.62 14.29 1.07
CA ASN A 5 -17.98 14.45 0.57
C ASN A 5 -17.94 15.29 -0.72
N ALA A 6 -18.50 14.75 -1.80
CA ALA A 6 -18.52 15.43 -3.10
C ALA A 6 -19.22 16.80 -3.04
N MET A 7 -20.25 16.95 -2.19
CA MET A 7 -20.97 18.21 -2.00
C MET A 7 -20.12 19.32 -1.36
N GLU A 8 -19.04 18.96 -0.66
CA GLU A 8 -18.15 19.94 -0.01
C GLU A 8 -17.06 20.46 -0.96
N VAL A 9 -16.78 19.75 -2.06
CA VAL A 9 -15.59 20.03 -2.90
C VAL A 9 -15.88 20.21 -4.39
N LEU A 10 -17.05 19.77 -4.88
CA LEU A 10 -17.41 19.86 -6.29
C LEU A 10 -18.52 20.91 -6.53
N PRO A 11 -18.52 21.61 -7.67
CA PRO A 11 -19.63 22.48 -8.07
C PRO A 11 -20.94 21.70 -8.24
N LYS A 12 -22.07 22.35 -7.94
CA LYS A 12 -23.42 21.75 -8.03
C LYS A 12 -23.73 21.19 -9.42
N GLU A 13 -23.34 21.89 -10.47
CA GLU A 13 -23.55 21.48 -11.86
C GLU A 13 -22.84 20.17 -12.17
N LEU A 14 -21.59 20.01 -11.69
CA LEU A 14 -20.82 18.78 -11.88
C LEU A 14 -21.41 17.61 -11.10
N ILE A 15 -21.90 17.85 -9.88
CA ILE A 15 -22.59 16.81 -9.08
C ILE A 15 -23.84 16.33 -9.81
N SER A 16 -24.64 17.25 -10.35
CA SER A 16 -25.84 16.91 -11.11
C SER A 16 -25.52 16.07 -12.35
N GLU A 17 -24.39 16.34 -13.01
CA GLU A 17 -23.94 15.54 -14.14
C GLU A 17 -23.48 14.14 -13.70
N ILE A 18 -22.68 14.04 -12.64
CA ILE A 18 -22.21 12.76 -12.10
C ILE A 18 -23.37 11.86 -11.66
N GLN A 19 -24.41 12.43 -11.02
CA GLN A 19 -25.60 11.68 -10.58
C GLN A 19 -26.30 10.95 -11.73
N LYS A 20 -26.29 11.48 -12.95
CA LYS A 20 -26.87 10.80 -14.13
C LYS A 20 -26.21 9.44 -14.42
N TYR A 21 -24.97 9.23 -13.97
CA TYR A 21 -24.21 8.02 -14.26
C TYR A 21 -24.05 7.09 -13.05
N VAL A 22 -23.89 7.65 -11.85
CA VAL A 22 -23.43 6.90 -10.66
C VAL A 22 -24.07 7.38 -9.35
N GLU A 23 -25.31 7.86 -9.38
CA GLU A 23 -26.04 8.26 -8.18
C GLU A 23 -26.04 7.17 -7.09
N GLY A 24 -25.82 7.58 -5.83
CA GLY A 24 -25.76 6.67 -4.68
C GLY A 24 -24.48 5.83 -4.56
N ASN A 25 -23.52 5.97 -5.46
CA ASN A 25 -22.30 5.16 -5.49
C ASN A 25 -21.04 5.93 -5.04
N ILE A 26 -20.05 5.19 -4.56
CA ILE A 26 -18.70 5.71 -4.29
C ILE A 26 -17.85 5.49 -5.53
N ILE A 27 -17.36 6.59 -6.13
CA ILE A 27 -16.47 6.55 -7.29
C ILE A 27 -15.03 6.92 -6.93
N TYR A 28 -14.07 6.21 -7.54
CA TYR A 28 -12.66 6.55 -7.43
C TYR A 28 -12.25 7.50 -8.55
N ILE A 29 -11.71 8.67 -8.18
CA ILE A 29 -11.13 9.62 -9.13
C ILE A 29 -9.61 9.42 -9.17
N PRO A 30 -9.03 8.97 -10.31
CA PRO A 30 -7.58 8.81 -10.43
C PRO A 30 -6.85 10.16 -10.43
N ASN A 31 -5.60 10.17 -9.97
CA ASN A 31 -4.75 11.36 -10.03
C ASN A 31 -4.46 11.76 -11.48
N LYS A 32 -4.50 13.07 -11.77
CA LYS A 32 -4.28 13.67 -13.09
C LYS A 32 -2.98 13.26 -13.80
N SER A 33 -1.94 12.86 -13.08
CA SER A 33 -0.62 12.61 -13.66
C SER A 33 -0.33 11.15 -13.99
N GLY A 34 -1.30 10.23 -13.83
CA GLY A 34 -1.03 8.78 -13.97
C GLY A 34 -0.02 8.23 -12.95
N LYS A 35 0.61 9.11 -12.14
CA LYS A 35 1.41 8.77 -10.97
C LYS A 35 0.46 8.25 -9.90
N ARG A 36 0.11 6.98 -10.02
CA ARG A 36 -0.24 6.17 -8.85
C ARG A 36 0.92 6.35 -7.88
N THR A 37 0.73 7.13 -6.81
CA THR A 37 1.62 7.02 -5.66
C THR A 37 1.57 5.56 -5.26
N ARG A 38 2.70 4.86 -5.41
CA ARG A 38 2.75 3.44 -5.07
C ARG A 38 2.39 3.34 -3.59
N TRP A 39 1.66 2.29 -3.24
CA TRP A 39 1.25 2.06 -1.85
C TRP A 39 2.45 2.21 -0.90
N GLY A 40 2.29 3.02 0.14
CA GLY A 40 3.35 3.32 1.12
C GLY A 40 4.33 4.44 0.76
N GLU A 41 4.21 5.14 -0.38
CA GLU A 41 5.07 6.29 -0.72
C GLU A 41 4.80 7.52 0.15
N LYS A 42 3.54 7.83 0.48
CA LYS A 42 3.21 8.99 1.32
C LYS A 42 3.41 8.77 2.82
N THR A 43 3.40 7.52 3.28
CA THR A 43 3.44 7.16 4.71
C THR A 43 4.79 6.64 5.16
N GLY A 44 5.79 6.55 4.27
CA GLY A 44 7.09 5.95 4.55
C GLY A 44 7.06 4.44 4.80
N ALA A 45 5.88 3.81 4.80
CA ALA A 45 5.70 2.38 5.05
C ALA A 45 6.47 1.53 4.03
N LYS A 46 6.55 1.99 2.78
CA LYS A 46 7.34 1.32 1.73
C LYS A 46 8.83 1.29 2.06
N ILE A 47 9.36 2.38 2.64
CA ILE A 47 10.78 2.47 3.04
C ILE A 47 11.04 1.54 4.23
N LYS A 48 10.18 1.60 5.27
CA LYS A 48 10.30 0.73 6.45
C LYS A 48 10.23 -0.76 6.07
N CYS A 49 9.29 -1.14 5.20
CA CYS A 49 9.22 -2.51 4.69
C CYS A 49 10.47 -2.91 3.92
N ARG A 50 11.03 -2.01 3.09
CA ARG A 50 12.26 -2.30 2.34
C ARG A 50 13.46 -2.49 3.25
N GLN A 51 13.61 -1.62 4.26
CA GLN A 51 14.69 -1.72 5.26
C GLN A 51 14.62 -3.05 6.02
N ARG A 52 13.45 -3.37 6.56
CA ARG A 52 13.18 -4.63 7.25
C ARG A 52 13.46 -5.85 6.36
N ASN A 53 13.03 -5.82 5.10
CA ASN A 53 13.29 -6.92 4.17
C ASN A 53 14.78 -7.11 3.88
N ASN A 54 15.55 -6.02 3.77
CA ASN A 54 17.00 -6.09 3.59
C ASN A 54 17.69 -6.65 4.84
N GLU A 55 17.25 -6.25 6.03
CA GLU A 55 17.74 -6.79 7.30
C GLU A 55 17.49 -8.31 7.41
N ILE A 56 16.28 -8.76 7.07
CA ILE A 56 15.93 -10.19 7.03
C ILE A 56 16.86 -10.97 6.10
N ARG A 57 17.15 -10.44 4.91
CA ARG A 57 18.08 -11.08 3.96
C ARG A 57 19.51 -11.15 4.49
N ASN A 58 19.97 -10.11 5.17
CA ASN A 58 21.30 -10.09 5.76
C ASN A 58 21.42 -11.10 6.91
N LEU A 59 20.43 -11.15 7.80
CA LEU A 59 20.42 -12.13 8.89
C LEU A 59 20.36 -13.57 8.35
N TYR A 60 19.55 -13.83 7.32
CA TYR A 60 19.52 -15.14 6.67
C TYR A 60 20.89 -15.53 6.10
N ARG A 61 21.60 -14.61 5.43
CA ARG A 61 22.98 -14.83 4.96
C ARG A 61 23.98 -15.10 6.09
N ASN A 62 23.70 -14.59 7.29
CA ASN A 62 24.49 -14.82 8.50
C ASN A 62 24.09 -16.10 9.25
N GLY A 63 23.28 -16.98 8.64
CA GLY A 63 22.98 -18.32 9.17
C GLY A 63 21.68 -18.43 9.97
N TYR A 64 20.88 -17.37 10.07
CA TYR A 64 19.56 -17.46 10.74
C TYR A 64 18.60 -18.32 9.91
N SER A 65 17.89 -19.23 10.59
CA SER A 65 16.87 -20.07 9.97
C SER A 65 15.58 -19.30 9.66
N LEU A 66 14.75 -19.88 8.79
CA LEU A 66 13.45 -19.31 8.45
C LEU A 66 12.53 -19.18 9.67
N ASP A 67 12.57 -20.14 10.59
CA ASP A 67 11.77 -20.15 11.82
C ASP A 67 12.20 -19.08 12.82
N GLU A 68 13.50 -18.84 12.96
CA GLU A 68 14.03 -17.76 13.81
C GLU A 68 13.63 -16.39 13.27
N LEU A 69 13.73 -16.18 11.97
CA LEU A 69 13.32 -14.94 11.32
C LEU A 69 11.80 -14.73 11.39
N SER A 70 11.03 -15.80 11.21
CA SER A 70 9.57 -15.81 11.35
C SER A 70 9.15 -15.31 12.75
N LYS A 71 9.75 -15.87 13.80
CA LYS A 71 9.50 -15.45 15.19
C LYS A 71 9.98 -14.03 15.46
N LYS A 72 11.18 -13.67 15.00
CA LYS A 72 11.81 -12.35 15.24
C LYS A 72 11.02 -11.19 14.64
N TYR A 73 10.44 -11.38 13.45
CA TYR A 73 9.70 -10.33 12.74
C TYR A 73 8.18 -10.50 12.78
N TYR A 74 7.68 -11.47 13.55
CA TYR A 74 6.25 -11.80 13.66
C TYR A 74 5.59 -11.98 12.29
N LEU A 75 6.27 -12.69 11.40
CA LEU A 75 5.80 -13.01 10.06
C LEU A 75 5.64 -14.51 9.89
N SER A 76 4.75 -14.93 9.00
CA SER A 76 4.73 -16.34 8.59
C SER A 76 6.03 -16.73 7.88
N VAL A 77 6.42 -18.00 8.03
CA VAL A 77 7.56 -18.60 7.32
C VAL A 77 7.45 -18.38 5.81
N GLU A 78 6.25 -18.47 5.25
CA GLU A 78 5.99 -18.21 3.83
C GLU A 78 6.31 -16.76 3.43
N THR A 79 5.99 -15.80 4.29
CA THR A 79 6.34 -14.39 4.03
C THR A 79 7.86 -14.18 4.12
N ILE A 80 8.53 -14.82 5.07
CA ILE A 80 9.99 -14.80 5.17
C ILE A 80 10.63 -15.40 3.92
N LYS A 81 10.14 -16.56 3.44
CA LYS A 81 10.59 -17.17 2.17
C LYS A 81 10.41 -16.21 1.00
N LYS A 82 9.24 -15.58 0.86
CA LYS A 82 9.00 -14.57 -0.18
C LYS A 82 10.00 -13.43 -0.10
N ILE A 83 10.28 -12.91 1.09
CA ILE A 83 11.26 -11.83 1.28
C ILE A 83 12.66 -12.28 0.85
N ILE A 84 13.08 -13.49 1.22
CA ILE A 84 14.41 -14.00 0.91
C ILE A 84 14.58 -14.31 -0.58
N TYR A 85 13.57 -14.94 -1.21
CA TYR A 85 13.69 -15.50 -2.57
C TYR A 85 13.05 -14.64 -3.67
N SER A 86 12.29 -13.59 -3.35
CA SER A 86 11.73 -12.66 -4.34
C SER A 86 12.56 -11.37 -4.45
N ASN A 87 12.75 -10.88 -5.68
CA ASN A 87 13.45 -9.63 -6.00
C ASN A 87 12.62 -8.38 -5.68
#